data_AF-A0ABC8A001-F1
#
_entry.id   AF-A0ABC8A001-F1
#
_cell.length_a   1.000
_cell.length_b   1.000
_cell.length_c   1.000
_cell.angle_alpha   90.00
_cell.angle_beta   90.00
_cell.angle_gamma   90.00
#
_symmetry.space_group_name_H-M   'P 1'
#
loop_
_entity.id
_entity.type
_entity.pdbx_description
1 polymer ?
#
loop_
_entity_poly.entity_id
_entity_poly.type
_entity_poly.pdbx_seq_one_letter_code
_entity_poly.pdbx_strand_id
1 'polypeptide(L)'
;MEVNDYVIQYPIDAVHTVKFAELLGKPETAVVKMVKENKLPVIELRDPSKPNARVGEKWVFIPEFNRAVREAFYNRPVEQRDAWLLWMGL
;
A
#
# COMPACT_ATOMS: atom_id res chain seq x y z
N MET A 1 5.71 3.22 27.02
CA MET A 1 5.92 3.63 25.63
C MET A 1 4.75 3.07 24.85
N GLU A 2 4.00 3.92 24.17
CA GLU A 2 2.84 3.45 23.42
C GLU A 2 3.29 2.91 22.06
N VAL A 3 2.59 1.90 21.52
CA VAL A 3 2.92 1.27 20.24
C VAL A 3 2.99 2.30 19.08
N ASN A 4 2.28 3.42 19.23
CA ASN A 4 2.25 4.52 18.27
C ASN A 4 3.58 5.28 18.15
N ASP A 5 4.45 5.22 19.16
CA ASP A 5 5.73 5.95 19.18
C ASP A 5 6.74 5.42 18.14
N TYR A 6 6.50 4.22 17.58
CA TYR A 6 7.38 3.56 16.60
C TYR A 6 6.75 3.41 15.21
N VAL A 7 5.53 3.92 15.00
CA VAL A 7 4.88 3.81 13.69
C VAL A 7 5.56 4.79 12.75
N ILE A 8 6.46 4.27 11.90
CA ILE A 8 6.99 5.03 10.77
C ILE A 8 5.82 5.33 9.84
N GLN A 9 5.31 6.55 9.93
CA GLN A 9 4.28 7.07 9.04
C GLN A 9 4.95 7.72 7.84
N TYR A 10 4.42 7.45 6.65
CA TYR A 10 4.79 8.26 5.50
C TYR A 10 4.25 9.68 5.74
N PRO A 11 4.97 10.75 5.33
CA PRO A 11 4.56 12.13 5.65
C PRO A 11 3.18 12.56 5.13
N ILE A 12 2.62 11.80 4.19
CA ILE A 12 1.29 12.01 3.60
C ILE A 12 0.56 10.68 3.48
N ASP A 13 -0.77 10.69 3.63
CA ASP A 13 -1.53 9.45 3.64
C ASP A 13 -1.80 8.88 2.24
N ALA A 14 -1.67 9.68 1.19
CA ALA A 14 -1.87 9.22 -0.18
C ALA A 14 -0.77 9.74 -1.11
N VAL A 15 -0.35 8.90 -2.05
CA VAL A 15 0.69 9.22 -3.04
C VAL A 15 0.24 8.84 -4.43
N HIS A 16 0.71 9.56 -5.45
CA HIS A 16 0.50 9.19 -6.84
C HIS A 16 1.05 7.79 -7.15
N THR A 17 0.44 7.05 -8.09
CA THR A 17 0.86 5.69 -8.45
C THR A 17 2.33 5.60 -8.85
N VAL A 18 2.87 6.65 -9.50
CA VAL A 18 4.29 6.76 -9.85
C VAL A 18 5.17 6.70 -8.60
N LYS A 19 4.87 7.55 -7.60
CA LYS A 19 5.64 7.58 -6.36
C LYS A 19 5.47 6.29 -5.57
N PHE A 20 4.27 5.71 -5.57
CA PHE A 20 4.05 4.41 -4.96
C PHE A 20 4.89 3.31 -5.61
N ALA A 21 5.05 3.34 -6.94
CA ALA A 21 5.88 2.40 -7.67
C ALA A 21 7.37 2.50 -7.27
N GLU A 22 7.88 3.73 -7.11
CA GLU A 22 9.23 3.97 -6.59
C GLU A 22 9.40 3.38 -5.18
N LEU A 23 8.46 3.65 -4.27
CA LEU A 23 8.51 3.13 -2.89
C LEU A 23 8.47 1.60 -2.85
N LEU A 24 7.73 0.98 -3.77
CA LEU A 24 7.60 -0.47 -3.87
C LEU A 24 8.79 -1.13 -4.61
N GLY A 25 9.65 -0.34 -5.27
CA GLY A 25 10.73 -0.85 -6.12
C GLY A 25 10.23 -1.59 -7.36
N LYS A 26 9.08 -1.18 -7.92
CA LYS A 26 8.46 -1.78 -9.11
C LYS A 26 8.35 -0.77 -10.26
N PRO A 27 8.35 -1.21 -11.52
CA PRO A 27 8.04 -0.32 -12.63
C PRO A 27 6.61 0.20 -12.50
N GLU A 28 6.40 1.47 -12.89
CA GLU A 28 5.08 2.12 -12.84
C GLU A 28 4.01 1.31 -13.58
N THR A 29 4.36 0.72 -14.72
CA THR A 29 3.44 -0.10 -15.53
C THR A 29 2.88 -1.30 -14.75
N ALA A 30 3.64 -1.87 -13.82
CA ALA A 30 3.18 -2.94 -12.95
C ALA A 30 2.17 -2.43 -11.92
N VAL A 31 2.43 -1.27 -11.30
CA VAL A 31 1.48 -0.65 -10.35
C VAL A 31 0.20 -0.25 -11.05
N VAL A 32 0.25 0.33 -12.26
CA VAL A 32 -0.94 0.64 -13.06
C VAL A 32 -1.76 -0.61 -13.35
N LYS A 33 -1.11 -1.74 -13.65
CA LYS A 33 -1.80 -3.03 -13.83
C LYS A 33 -2.46 -3.49 -12.53
N MET A 34 -1.78 -3.39 -11.39
CA MET A 34 -2.36 -3.73 -10.08
C MET A 34 -3.59 -2.88 -9.75
N VAL A 35 -3.57 -1.59 -10.07
CA VAL A 35 -4.72 -0.70 -9.92
C VAL A 35 -5.89 -1.13 -10.81
N LYS A 36 -5.63 -1.46 -12.09
CA LYS A 36 -6.67 -1.98 -13.00
C LYS A 36 -7.29 -3.30 -12.52
N GLU A 37 -6.50 -4.12 -11.83
CA GLU A 37 -6.93 -5.40 -11.24
C GLU A 37 -7.53 -5.23 -9.83
N ASN A 38 -7.77 -4.00 -9.35
CA ASN A 38 -8.30 -3.70 -8.02
C ASN A 38 -7.49 -4.30 -6.85
N LYS A 39 -6.16 -4.39 -7.01
CA LYS A 39 -5.25 -4.94 -5.99
C LYS A 39 -4.71 -3.90 -5.01
N LEU A 40 -5.09 -2.63 -5.16
CA LEU A 40 -4.57 -1.51 -4.37
C LEU A 40 -5.71 -0.59 -3.91
N PRO A 41 -5.64 -0.03 -2.70
CA PRO A 41 -6.60 0.95 -2.22
C PRO A 41 -6.32 2.30 -2.90
N VAL A 42 -7.12 2.64 -3.92
CA VAL A 42 -6.92 3.83 -4.75
C VAL A 42 -8.06 4.83 -4.59
N ILE A 43 -7.69 6.09 -4.46
CA ILE A 43 -8.57 7.25 -4.56
C ILE A 43 -8.43 7.83 -5.97
N GLU A 44 -9.55 8.05 -6.65
CA GLU A 44 -9.58 8.72 -7.94
C GLU A 44 -9.86 10.21 -7.74
N LEU A 45 -8.88 11.06 -8.06
CA LEU A 45 -9.07 12.50 -8.10
C LEU A 45 -9.49 12.89 -9.51
N ARG A 46 -10.70 13.45 -9.63
CA ARG A 46 -11.27 13.94 -10.88
C ARG A 46 -11.59 15.43 -10.75
N ASP A 47 -11.41 16.13 -11.86
CA ASP A 47 -11.84 17.52 -11.99
C ASP A 47 -13.37 17.60 -11.81
N PRO A 48 -13.88 18.35 -10.81
CA PRO A 48 -15.32 18.50 -10.60
C PRO A 48 -16.05 19.11 -11.80
N SER A 49 -15.36 19.90 -12.62
CA SER A 49 -15.91 20.51 -13.83
C SER A 49 -15.98 19.53 -15.01
N LYS A 50 -15.25 18.40 -14.93
CA LYS A 50 -15.18 17.36 -15.96
C LYS A 50 -15.28 15.97 -15.36
N PRO A 51 -16.42 15.60 -14.73
CA PRO A 51 -16.57 14.34 -14.00
C PRO A 51 -16.43 13.09 -14.90
N ASN A 52 -16.69 13.25 -16.21
CA ASN A 52 -16.58 12.21 -17.23
C ASN A 52 -15.23 12.20 -17.96
N ALA A 53 -14.25 13.00 -17.51
CA ALA A 53 -12.91 12.97 -18.11
C ALA A 53 -12.31 11.56 -17.94
N ARG A 54 -11.80 11.02 -19.05
CA ARG A 54 -11.19 9.69 -19.11
C ARG A 54 -9.87 9.60 -18.31
N VAL A 55 -9.28 10.75 -18.01
CA VAL A 55 -8.00 10.88 -17.30
C VAL A 55 -8.29 11.51 -15.93
N GLY A 56 -8.36 10.66 -14.91
CA GLY A 56 -8.34 11.07 -13.51
C GLY A 56 -7.02 10.64 -12.88
N GLU A 57 -6.52 11.41 -11.93
CA GLU A 57 -5.34 11.03 -11.17
C GLU A 57 -5.69 9.90 -10.19
N LYS A 58 -4.75 8.99 -9.98
CA LYS A 58 -4.93 7.83 -9.11
C LYS A 58 -3.91 7.87 -8.00
N TRP A 59 -4.40 7.95 -6.77
CA TRP A 59 -3.56 8.06 -5.59
C TRP A 59 -3.77 6.81 -4.73
N VAL A 60 -2.68 6.18 -4.31
CA VAL A 60 -2.72 5.01 -3.42
C VAL A 60 -2.76 5.50 -1.98
N PHE A 61 -3.75 5.04 -1.21
CA PHE A 61 -3.90 5.37 0.20
C PHE A 61 -3.03 4.44 1.06
N ILE A 62 -1.94 4.99 1.59
CA ILE A 62 -0.87 4.27 2.29
C ILE A 62 -1.36 3.64 3.62
N PRO A 63 -2.13 4.32 4.48
CA PRO A 63 -2.58 3.74 5.75
C PRO A 63 -3.36 2.43 5.56
N GLU A 64 -4.29 2.39 4.60
CA GLU A 64 -5.09 1.20 4.33
C GLU A 64 -4.26 0.07 3.72
N PHE A 65 -3.35 0.42 2.80
CA PHE A 65 -2.40 -0.56 2.27
C PHE A 65 -1.58 -1.20 3.40
N ASN A 66 -1.00 -0.39 4.29
CA ASN A 66 -0.20 -0.87 5.41
C ASN A 66 -1.03 -1.69 6.40
N ARG A 67 -2.27 -1.28 6.69
CA ARG A 67 -3.19 -2.02 7.55
C ARG A 67 -3.44 -3.42 6.99
N ALA A 68 -3.82 -3.52 5.72
CA ALA A 68 -4.10 -4.78 5.04
C ALA A 68 -2.88 -5.70 4.93
N VAL A 69 -1.68 -5.13 4.67
CA VAL A 69 -0.43 -5.91 4.64
C VAL A 69 -0.11 -6.52 6.00
N ARG A 70 -0.29 -5.77 7.09
CA ARG A 70 -0.10 -6.30 8.46
C ARG A 70 -1.11 -7.40 8.76
N GLU A 71 -2.38 -7.16 8.47
CA GLU A 71 -3.45 -8.14 8.67
C GLU A 71 -3.18 -9.44 7.89
N ALA A 72 -2.76 -9.34 6.62
CA ALA A 72 -2.37 -10.48 5.81
C ALA A 72 -1.13 -11.23 6.36
N PHE A 73 -0.22 -10.53 7.04
CA PHE A 73 0.89 -11.16 7.74
C PHE A 73 0.40 -11.96 8.96
N TYR A 74 -0.40 -11.36 9.82
CA TYR A 74 -0.83 -11.97 11.08
C TYR A 74 -1.90 -13.05 10.93
N ASN A 75 -2.68 -13.03 9.85
CA ASN A 75 -3.70 -14.06 9.57
C ASN A 75 -3.13 -15.40 9.06
N ARG A 76 -1.80 -15.51 8.89
CA ARG A 76 -1.16 -16.77 8.50
C ARG A 76 -1.06 -17.74 9.69
N PRO A 77 -1.05 -19.06 9.45
CA PRO A 77 -0.72 -20.04 10.49
C PRO A 77 0.60 -19.69 11.19
N VAL A 78 0.63 -19.83 12.52
CA VAL A 78 1.76 -19.40 13.36
C VAL A 78 3.06 -20.08 12.92
N GLU A 79 2.98 -21.36 12.54
CA GLU A 79 4.12 -22.14 12.06
C GLU A 79 4.74 -21.52 10.81
N GLN A 80 3.92 -20.97 9.90
CA GLN A 80 4.42 -20.30 8.68
C GLN A 80 4.87 -18.86 8.96
N ARG A 81 4.18 -18.17 9.87
CA ARG A 81 4.46 -16.78 10.23
C ARG A 81 5.80 -16.64 10.94
N ASP A 82 6.10 -17.60 11.83
CA ASP A 82 7.22 -17.51 12.77
C ASP A 82 8.39 -18.44 12.40
N ALA A 83 8.25 -19.32 11.40
CA ALA A 83 9.33 -20.23 10.96
C ALA A 83 10.67 -19.54 10.68
N TRP A 84 10.66 -18.28 10.24
CA TRP A 84 11.87 -17.53 9.95
C TRP A 84 12.63 -17.08 11.20
N LEU A 85 11.99 -17.03 12.39
CA LEU A 85 12.61 -16.64 13.65
C LEU A 85 13.73 -17.60 14.07
N LEU A 86 13.61 -18.88 13.72
CA LEU A 86 14.65 -19.89 13.95
C LEU A 86 15.99 -19.50 13.30
N TRP A 87 15.94 -18.83 12.14
CA TRP A 87 17.13 -18.37 11.43
C TRP A 87 17.77 -17.13 12.06
N MET A 88 17.06 -16.48 12.99
CA MET A 88 17.52 -15.32 13.75
C MET A 88 17.96 -15.69 15.18
N GLY A 89 17.87 -16.97 15.55
CA GLY A 89 18.20 -17.44 16.90
C GLY A 89 17.18 -17.04 17.97
N LEU A 90 15.92 -16.79 17.55
CA LEU A 90 14.77 -16.50 18.41
C LEU A 90 13.82 -17.70 18.52
#